data_AF-A0A4R4XJ98-F1
#
_entry.id   AF-A0A4R4XJ98-F1
#
_cell.length_a   1.000
_cell.length_b   1.000
_cell.length_c   1.000
_cell.angle_alpha   90.00
_cell.angle_beta   90.00
_cell.angle_gamma   90.00
#
_symmetry.space_group_name_H-M   'P 1'
#
loop_
_entity.id
_entity.type
_entity.pdbx_description
1 polymer ?
#
loop_
_entity_poly.entity_id
_entity_poly.type
_entity_poly.pdbx_seq_one_letter_code
_entity_poly.pdbx_strand_id
1 'polypeptide(L)'
;MSPSVVPTRDELVARLRVRFADVPAENVRRCVDDLWCCCAHLGVRPEERIIERLAASRLTGVVRGGRYPDGHPDERPGSRPPGSHAPAPVSY
;
A
#
# COMPACT_ATOMS: atom_id res chain seq x y z
N MET A 1 -16.73 36.12 7.42
CA MET A 1 -16.14 35.52 6.22
C MET A 1 -15.43 34.25 6.65
N SER A 2 -16.05 33.09 6.45
CA SER A 2 -15.37 31.82 6.69
C SER A 2 -14.31 31.68 5.60
N PRO A 3 -13.02 31.57 5.92
CA PRO A 3 -12.05 31.23 4.90
C PRO A 3 -12.48 29.86 4.39
N SER A 4 -12.81 29.77 3.11
CA SER A 4 -12.88 28.49 2.40
C SER A 4 -11.43 28.00 2.37
N VAL A 5 -10.95 27.48 3.50
CA VAL A 5 -9.64 26.85 3.61
C VAL A 5 -9.80 25.59 2.81
N VAL A 6 -9.39 25.67 1.54
CA VAL A 6 -9.15 24.49 0.73
C VAL A 6 -8.19 23.65 1.57
N PRO A 7 -8.61 22.47 2.07
CA PRO A 7 -7.80 21.82 3.05
C PRO A 7 -6.49 21.41 2.37
N THR A 8 -5.42 21.69 3.09
CA THR A 8 -4.07 21.43 2.64
C THR A 8 -3.84 19.92 2.63
N ARG A 9 -2.87 19.49 1.83
CA ARG A 9 -2.42 18.09 1.80
C ARG A 9 -2.17 17.53 3.22
N ASP A 10 -1.60 18.34 4.09
CA ASP A 10 -1.33 17.98 5.49
C ASP A 10 -2.60 17.75 6.31
N GLU A 11 -3.65 18.54 6.10
CA GLU A 11 -4.95 18.32 6.75
C GLU A 11 -5.59 17.01 6.28
N LEU A 12 -5.48 16.69 4.98
CA LEU A 12 -5.90 15.42 4.42
C LEU A 12 -5.16 14.23 5.06
N VAL A 13 -3.83 14.34 5.16
CA VAL A 13 -3.00 13.33 5.82
C VAL A 13 -3.41 13.16 7.28
N ALA A 14 -3.65 14.26 8.01
CA ALA A 14 -4.08 14.22 9.39
C ALA A 14 -5.42 13.48 9.56
N ARG A 15 -6.42 13.78 8.71
CA ARG A 15 -7.72 13.08 8.74
C ARG A 15 -7.58 11.58 8.45
N LEU A 16 -6.78 11.22 7.44
CA LEU A 16 -6.54 9.82 7.07
C LEU A 16 -5.79 9.07 8.17
N ARG A 17 -4.84 9.70 8.86
CA ARG A 17 -4.12 9.09 10.00
C ARG A 17 -5.05 8.75 11.15
N VAL A 18 -6.03 9.62 11.45
CA VAL A 18 -7.04 9.33 12.48
C VAL A 18 -7.94 8.17 12.05
N ARG A 19 -8.35 8.15 10.78
CA ARG A 19 -9.26 7.12 10.24
C ARG A 19 -8.60 5.75 10.09
N PHE A 20 -7.31 5.71 9.79
CA PHE A 20 -6.51 4.51 9.57
C PHE A 20 -5.39 4.41 10.61
N ALA A 21 -5.76 4.46 11.89
CA ALA A 21 -4.80 4.46 13.00
C ALA A 21 -3.92 3.19 13.07
N ASP A 22 -4.42 2.07 12.54
CA ASP A 22 -3.67 0.81 12.45
C ASP A 22 -2.62 0.79 11.32
N VAL A 23 -2.61 1.80 10.44
CA VAL A 23 -1.62 1.92 9.37
C VAL A 23 -0.51 2.89 9.81
N PRO A 24 0.79 2.54 9.63
CA PRO A 24 1.88 3.44 9.92
C PRO A 24 1.71 4.81 9.24
N ALA A 25 1.95 5.88 10.00
CA ALA A 25 1.75 7.25 9.54
C ALA A 25 2.57 7.59 8.28
N GLU A 26 3.76 7.01 8.15
CA GLU A 26 4.62 7.15 6.97
C GLU A 26 3.98 6.54 5.71
N ASN A 27 3.28 5.42 5.85
CA ASN A 27 2.58 4.74 4.76
C ASN A 27 1.37 5.55 4.31
N VAL A 28 0.63 6.13 5.26
CA VAL A 28 -0.47 7.07 4.96
C VAL A 28 0.06 8.29 4.21
N ARG A 29 1.16 8.90 4.67
CA ARG A 29 1.78 10.05 4.01
C ARG A 29 2.24 9.71 2.59
N ARG A 30 3.00 8.61 2.42
CA ARG A 30 3.43 8.12 1.10
C ARG A 30 2.26 7.84 0.17
N CYS A 31 1.17 7.26 0.68
CA CYS A 31 -0.02 7.01 -0.12
C CYS A 31 -0.61 8.31 -0.69
N VAL A 32 -0.74 9.35 0.13
CA VAL A 32 -1.23 10.66 -0.32
C VAL A 32 -0.23 11.32 -1.26
N ASP A 33 1.07 11.14 -1.00
CA ASP A 33 2.14 11.68 -1.83
C ASP A 33 2.12 11.11 -3.25
N ASP A 34 2.08 9.77 -3.35
CA ASP A 34 1.98 9.02 -4.59
C ASP A 34 0.77 9.47 -5.41
N LEU A 35 -0.41 9.59 -4.78
CA LEU A 35 -1.64 9.97 -5.48
C LEU A 35 -1.56 11.37 -6.06
N TRP A 36 -0.97 12.32 -5.32
CA TRP A 36 -0.74 13.66 -5.84
C TRP A 36 0.21 13.66 -7.04
N CYS A 37 1.29 12.87 -6.96
CA CYS A 37 2.26 12.73 -8.04
C CYS A 37 1.63 12.07 -9.27
N CYS A 38 0.84 11.02 -9.09
CA CYS A 38 0.09 10.35 -10.15
C CYS A 38 -0.89 11.31 -10.83
N CYS A 39 -1.65 12.12 -10.08
CA CYS A 39 -2.55 13.12 -10.67
C CYS A 39 -1.79 14.13 -11.52
N ALA A 40 -0.66 14.65 -11.02
CA ALA A 40 0.19 15.56 -11.78
C ALA A 40 0.73 14.91 -13.07
N HIS A 41 1.19 13.65 -12.99
CA HIS A 41 1.70 12.89 -14.13
C HIS A 41 0.62 12.64 -15.19
N LEU A 42 -0.62 12.41 -14.77
CA LEU A 42 -1.77 12.19 -15.65
C LEU A 42 -2.41 13.51 -16.16
N GLY A 43 -1.91 14.66 -15.73
CA GLY A 43 -2.50 15.97 -16.05
C GLY A 43 -3.89 16.20 -15.42
N VAL A 44 -4.25 15.42 -14.40
CA VAL A 44 -5.52 15.54 -13.68
C VAL A 44 -5.34 16.51 -12.52
N ARG A 45 -6.27 17.47 -12.38
CA ARG A 45 -6.25 18.35 -11.20
C ARG A 45 -6.55 17.51 -9.95
N PRO A 46 -5.64 17.49 -8.95
CA PRO A 46 -5.84 16.72 -7.73
C PRO A 46 -6.88 17.42 -6.85
N GLU A 47 -8.15 17.11 -7.06
CA GLU A 47 -9.20 17.51 -6.15
C GLU A 47 -9.11 16.69 -4.86
N GLU A 48 -9.15 17.38 -3.72
CA GLU A 48 -9.03 16.75 -2.40
C GLU A 48 -9.99 15.57 -2.21
N ARG A 49 -11.26 15.73 -2.57
CA ARG A 49 -12.26 14.66 -2.39
C ARG A 49 -11.92 13.41 -3.20
N ILE A 50 -11.29 13.59 -4.36
CA ILE A 50 -10.86 12.47 -5.20
C ILE A 50 -9.65 11.80 -4.55
N ILE A 51 -8.64 12.59 -4.14
CA ILE A 51 -7.44 12.06 -3.46
C ILE A 51 -7.81 11.32 -2.17
N GLU A 52 -8.71 11.87 -1.36
CA GLU A 52 -9.18 11.26 -0.12
C GLU A 52 -9.85 9.91 -0.38
N ARG A 53 -10.75 9.84 -1.37
CA ARG A 53 -11.44 8.60 -1.73
C ARG A 53 -10.47 7.54 -2.25
N LEU A 54 -9.51 7.94 -3.09
CA LEU A 54 -8.48 7.04 -3.61
C LEU A 54 -7.57 6.53 -2.49
N ALA A 55 -7.12 7.41 -1.60
CA ALA A 55 -6.31 7.06 -0.45
C ALA A 55 -7.07 6.12 0.49
N ALA A 56 -8.32 6.43 0.83
CA ALA A 56 -9.14 5.58 1.68
C ALA A 56 -9.38 4.21 1.05
N SER A 57 -9.59 4.14 -0.27
CA SER A 57 -9.71 2.87 -0.99
C SER A 57 -8.43 2.02 -0.90
N ARG A 58 -7.26 2.63 -1.18
CA ARG A 58 -5.96 1.97 -1.12
C ARG A 58 -5.62 1.49 0.30
N LEU A 59 -5.83 2.34 1.30
CA LEU A 59 -5.60 2.03 2.72
C LEU A 59 -6.58 0.98 3.24
N THR A 60 -7.83 0.97 2.78
CA THR A 60 -8.78 -0.11 3.13
C THR A 60 -8.31 -1.46 2.57
N GLY A 61 -7.75 -1.47 1.35
CA GLY A 61 -7.12 -2.67 0.79
C GLY A 61 -5.94 -3.17 1.61
N VAL A 62 -5.12 -2.26 2.14
CA VAL A 62 -4.00 -2.57 3.04
C VAL A 62 -4.49 -3.19 4.35
N VAL A 63 -5.48 -2.57 5.01
CA VAL A 63 -6.05 -3.05 6.28
C VAL A 63 -6.69 -4.43 6.10
N ARG A 64 -7.40 -4.66 4.98
CA ARG A 64 -8.09 -5.94 4.71
C ARG A 64 -7.16 -7.02 4.17
N GLY A 65 -6.11 -6.65 3.45
CA GLY A 65 -5.15 -7.56 2.82
C GLY A 65 -3.90 -7.85 3.65
N GLY A 66 -3.77 -7.21 4.82
CA GLY A 66 -2.76 -7.51 5.83
C GLY A 66 -1.31 -7.15 5.49
N ARG A 67 -0.99 -6.58 4.32
CA ARG A 67 0.38 -6.17 3.98
C ARG A 67 0.39 -4.97 3.02
N TYR A 68 1.04 -3.88 3.41
CA TYR A 68 1.75 -3.05 2.43
C TYR A 68 2.82 -3.96 1.79
N PRO A 69 3.21 -3.77 0.52
CA PRO A 69 4.45 -4.32 0.03
C PRO A 69 5.60 -3.58 0.73
N ASP A 70 5.81 -3.86 2.02
CA ASP A 70 7.09 -3.69 2.67
C ASP A 70 8.09 -4.46 1.80
N GLY A 71 9.13 -3.77 1.34
CA GLY A 71 10.06 -4.30 0.35
C GLY A 71 10.80 -5.53 0.86
N HIS A 72 10.31 -6.73 0.51
CA HIS A 72 10.98 -8.04 0.29
C HIS A 72 11.83 -8.65 1.46
N PRO A 73 11.88 -9.99 1.69
CA PRO A 73 11.61 -11.06 0.74
C PRO A 73 10.46 -12.02 1.02
N ASP A 74 9.97 -12.54 -0.11
CA ASP A 74 9.36 -13.84 -0.30
C ASP A 74 9.97 -14.92 0.63
N GLU A 75 9.35 -15.13 1.78
CA GLU A 75 9.41 -16.42 2.45
C GLU A 75 8.22 -17.24 1.97
N ARG A 76 8.35 -17.82 0.77
CA ARG A 76 7.50 -18.94 0.35
C ARG A 76 7.64 -20.06 1.38
N PRO A 77 6.60 -20.43 2.15
CA PRO A 77 6.66 -21.63 2.96
C PRO A 77 6.56 -22.82 2.02
N GLY A 78 7.65 -23.54 1.85
CA GLY A 78 7.62 -24.93 1.40
C GLY A 78 7.46 -25.14 -0.11
N SER A 79 8.45 -24.75 -0.91
CA SER A 79 8.77 -25.56 -2.10
C SER A 79 9.69 -26.71 -1.65
N ARG A 80 9.10 -27.68 -0.94
CA ARG A 80 9.75 -28.97 -0.69
C ARG A 80 9.83 -29.68 -2.05
N PRO A 81 11.02 -29.97 -2.61
CA PRO A 81 11.08 -30.74 -3.84
C PRO A 81 10.53 -32.15 -3.58
N PRO A 82 9.62 -32.68 -4.42
CA PRO A 82 9.22 -34.07 -4.31
C PRO A 82 10.35 -34.96 -4.84
N GLY A 83 10.81 -35.88 -3.99
CA GLY A 83 11.43 -37.15 -4.40
C GLY A 83 12.74 -37.04 -5.18
N SER A 84 13.85 -37.02 -4.44
CA SER A 84 15.07 -37.66 -4.95
C SER A 84 14.75 -39.14 -5.20
N HIS A 85 14.44 -39.47 -6.46
CA HIS A 85 14.50 -40.85 -6.92
C HIS A 85 15.92 -41.35 -6.67
N ALA A 86 16.07 -42.23 -5.69
CA ALA A 86 17.28 -43.00 -5.52
C ALA A 86 17.49 -43.86 -6.78
N PRO A 87 18.64 -43.81 -7.46
CA PRO A 87 19.02 -44.90 -8.34
C PRO A 87 19.39 -46.09 -7.45
N ALA A 88 18.73 -47.22 -7.67
CA ALA A 88 19.06 -48.50 -7.04
C ALA A 88 20.54 -48.85 -7.28
N PRO A 89 21.25 -49.43 -6.29
CA PRO A 89 22.56 -49.98 -6.55
C PRO A 89 22.39 -51.29 -7.34
N VAL A 90 22.80 -51.27 -8.61
CA VAL A 90 23.11 -52.52 -9.32
C VAL A 90 24.45 -52.99 -8.78
N SER A 91 24.46 -54.15 -8.14
CA SER A 91 25.68 -54.87 -7.75
C SER A 91 25.68 -56.25 -8.41
N TYR A 92 26.77 -56.45 -9.17
CA TYR A 92 27.32 -57.63 -9.85
C TYR A 92 26.51 -58.26 -10.99
#